data_AF-W7QF82-F1
#
_entry.id   AF-W7QF82-F1
#
_cell.length_a   1.000
_cell.length_b   1.000
_cell.length_c   1.000
_cell.angle_alpha   90.00
_cell.angle_beta   90.00
_cell.angle_gamma   90.00
#
_symmetry.space_group_name_H-M   'P 1'
#
loop_
_entity.id
_entity.type
_entity.pdbx_description
1 polymer ?
#
loop_
_entity_poly.entity_id
_entity_poly.type
_entity_poly.pdbx_seq_one_letter_code
_entity_poly.pdbx_strand_id
1 'polypeptide(L)'
;MEEVRRLNEENGPWGLVNLSLNAHAPSGYPAQRCLDRQGDFDGEDILYSVECIAWLARDLLERLESEALLENTLVVLVSDHLTMRVSAWEQLIQSERDNTFMLLGPGIPVSRQAREASMVDVFPTLLEAMGFTIDWHRAGLGVSLLSDEPP
;
A
#
# COMPACT_ATOMS: atom_id res chain seq x y z
N MET A 1 2.05 -1.01 15.47
CA MET A 1 2.52 -2.16 16.27
C MET A 1 1.54 -2.55 17.36
N GLU A 2 1.17 -1.66 18.28
CA GLU A 2 0.27 -2.01 19.42
C GLU A 2 -1.01 -2.72 18.96
N GLU A 3 -1.71 -2.17 17.97
CA GLU A 3 -2.94 -2.77 17.46
C GLU A 3 -2.71 -4.14 16.79
N VAL A 4 -1.64 -4.30 16.02
CA VAL A 4 -1.32 -5.60 15.40
C VAL A 4 -1.01 -6.66 16.45
N ARG A 5 -0.25 -6.30 17.50
CA ARG A 5 0.04 -7.23 18.60
C ARG A 5 -1.24 -7.62 19.34
N ARG A 6 -2.11 -6.65 19.62
CA ARG A 6 -3.41 -6.88 20.25
C ARG A 6 -4.28 -7.83 19.43
N LEU A 7 -4.38 -7.59 18.12
CA LEU A 7 -5.13 -8.45 17.19
C LEU A 7 -4.52 -9.86 17.08
N ASN A 8 -3.20 -9.98 17.11
CA ASN A 8 -2.50 -11.27 17.04
C ASN A 8 -2.62 -12.11 18.33
N GLU A 9 -2.94 -11.49 19.46
CA GLU A 9 -3.27 -12.19 20.71
C GLU A 9 -4.70 -12.75 20.71
N GLU A 10 -5.57 -12.28 19.82
CA GLU A 10 -6.94 -12.79 19.69
C GLU A 10 -6.98 -14.13 18.94
N ASN A 11 -7.98 -14.96 19.27
CA ASN A 11 -8.20 -16.22 18.55
C ASN A 11 -8.85 -15.94 17.19
N GLY A 12 -8.12 -16.19 16.10
CA GLY A 12 -8.66 -16.17 14.74
C GLY A 12 -7.88 -15.28 13.77
N PRO A 13 -8.32 -15.21 12.50
CA PRO A 13 -7.72 -14.30 11.54
C PRO A 13 -8.06 -12.85 11.90
N TRP A 14 -7.11 -11.94 11.68
CA TRP A 14 -7.29 -10.51 11.87
C TRP A 14 -7.03 -9.75 10.56
N GLY A 15 -7.55 -8.53 10.50
CA GLY A 15 -7.28 -7.59 9.42
C GLY A 15 -7.04 -6.20 10.00
N LEU A 16 -6.06 -5.50 9.45
CA LEU A 16 -5.77 -4.11 9.78
C LEU A 16 -5.74 -3.29 8.50
N VAL A 17 -6.45 -2.16 8.51
CA VAL A 17 -6.34 -1.14 7.46
C VAL A 17 -5.67 0.09 8.05
N ASN A 18 -4.55 0.50 7.46
CA ASN A 18 -3.86 1.73 7.82
C ASN A 18 -3.94 2.72 6.64
N LEU A 19 -4.40 3.93 6.92
CA LEU A 19 -4.47 5.01 5.95
C LEU A 19 -3.44 6.09 6.31
N SER A 20 -2.53 6.36 5.38
CA SER A 20 -1.56 7.45 5.51
C SER A 20 -2.18 8.78 5.12
N LEU A 21 -1.95 9.85 5.90
CA LEU A 21 -2.58 11.17 5.70
C LEU A 21 -1.59 12.30 5.43
N ASN A 22 -0.29 12.05 5.61
CA ASN A 22 0.72 13.12 5.60
C ASN A 22 0.89 13.80 4.24
N ALA A 23 0.67 13.08 3.13
CA ALA A 23 0.75 13.64 1.78
C ALA A 23 -0.55 14.36 1.34
N HIS A 24 -1.34 14.87 2.30
CA HIS A 24 -2.59 15.55 1.98
C HIS A 24 -2.34 16.98 1.44
N ALA A 25 -3.21 17.40 0.54
CA ALA A 25 -3.21 18.75 -0.02
C ALA A 25 -3.40 19.84 1.05
N PRO A 26 -2.94 21.08 0.79
CA PRO A 26 -2.24 21.51 -0.43
C PRO A 26 -0.72 21.27 -0.39
N SER A 27 -0.13 21.21 0.80
CA SER A 27 1.32 21.31 0.97
C SER A 27 1.98 20.09 1.59
N GLY A 28 1.22 19.08 2.03
CA GLY A 28 1.76 17.99 2.84
C GLY A 28 2.04 18.40 4.29
N TYR A 29 2.15 17.38 5.14
CA TYR A 29 2.33 17.50 6.59
C TYR A 29 3.31 16.42 7.05
N PRO A 30 4.63 16.66 6.93
CA PRO A 30 5.64 15.68 7.29
C PRO A 30 5.47 15.19 8.73
N ALA A 31 5.60 13.88 8.94
CA ALA A 31 5.47 13.33 10.29
C ALA A 31 6.62 13.82 11.19
N GLN A 32 6.32 14.05 12.46
CA GLN A 32 7.33 14.45 13.46
C GLN A 32 8.55 13.52 13.49
N ARG A 33 8.34 12.21 13.26
CA ARG A 33 9.40 11.18 13.24
C ARG A 33 10.36 11.34 12.06
N CYS A 34 9.95 12.08 11.03
CA CYS A 34 10.75 12.28 9.83
C CYS A 34 11.58 13.57 9.92
N LEU A 35 11.11 14.65 10.54
CA LEU A 35 11.66 16.03 10.42
C LEU A 35 13.18 16.17 10.25
N ASP A 36 13.99 15.42 11.00
CA ASP A 36 15.46 15.45 10.91
C ASP A 36 16.03 14.81 9.61
N ARG A 37 15.16 14.37 8.69
CA ARG A 37 15.49 13.64 7.46
C ARG A 37 15.10 14.40 6.17
N GLN A 38 14.76 15.69 6.25
CA GLN A 38 14.25 16.46 5.09
C GLN A 38 15.19 16.48 3.88
N GLY A 39 16.50 16.60 4.10
CA GLY A 39 17.51 16.46 3.04
C GLY A 39 17.19 17.31 1.80
N ASP A 40 17.15 16.65 0.64
CA ASP A 40 16.92 17.27 -0.67
C ASP A 40 15.51 17.86 -0.87
N PHE A 41 14.57 17.57 0.04
CA PHE A 41 13.20 18.08 0.00
C PHE A 41 12.97 19.27 0.94
N ASP A 42 14.03 19.87 1.49
CA ASP A 42 13.91 21.09 2.29
C ASP A 42 13.17 22.19 1.51
N GLY A 43 12.07 22.69 2.07
CA GLY A 43 11.16 23.65 1.43
C GLY A 43 10.02 23.04 0.59
N GLU A 44 9.97 21.72 0.37
CA GLU A 44 8.92 21.03 -0.39
C GLU A 44 8.21 19.94 0.44
N ASP A 45 7.43 20.37 1.43
CA ASP A 45 6.74 19.49 2.41
C ASP A 45 5.89 18.37 1.78
N ILE A 46 5.31 18.57 0.59
CA ILE A 46 4.44 17.57 -0.03
C ILE A 46 5.26 16.38 -0.52
N LEU A 47 6.38 16.63 -1.19
CA LEU A 47 7.25 15.58 -1.69
C LEU A 47 7.93 14.87 -0.52
N TYR A 48 8.34 15.66 0.48
CA TYR A 48 8.89 15.09 1.70
C TYR A 48 7.89 14.22 2.47
N SER A 49 6.61 14.60 2.49
CA SER A 49 5.57 13.79 3.13
C SER A 49 5.41 12.43 2.45
N VAL A 50 5.52 12.38 1.11
CA VAL A 50 5.48 11.11 0.35
C VAL A 50 6.69 10.24 0.69
N GLU A 51 7.90 10.81 0.71
CA GLU A 51 9.13 10.10 1.10
C GLU A 51 9.02 9.56 2.53
N CYS A 52 8.56 10.39 3.47
CA CYS A 52 8.35 10.03 4.86
C CYS A 52 7.31 8.89 5.01
N ILE A 53 6.19 8.92 4.29
CA ILE A 53 5.20 7.83 4.31
C ILE A 53 5.84 6.53 3.83
N ALA A 54 6.59 6.54 2.73
CA ALA A 54 7.25 5.35 2.22
C ALA A 54 8.27 4.78 3.22
N TRP A 55 9.03 5.66 3.87
CA TRP A 55 9.97 5.26 4.93
C TRP A 55 9.25 4.68 6.16
N LEU A 56 8.16 5.30 6.62
CA LEU A 56 7.35 4.82 7.75
C LEU A 56 6.69 3.47 7.45
N ALA A 57 6.20 3.27 6.23
CA ALA A 57 5.66 1.99 5.79
C ALA A 57 6.74 0.92 5.84
N ARG A 58 7.96 1.21 5.36
CA ARG A 58 9.10 0.28 5.47
C ARG A 58 9.47 -0.03 6.93
N ASP A 59 9.60 0.99 7.79
CA ASP A 59 9.88 0.81 9.23
C ASP A 59 8.81 -0.08 9.91
N LEU A 60 7.53 0.10 9.55
CA LEU A 60 6.46 -0.75 10.05
C LEU A 60 6.64 -2.21 9.61
N LEU A 61 6.93 -2.46 8.33
CA LEU A 61 7.13 -3.82 7.81
C LEU A 61 8.35 -4.51 8.44
N GLU A 62 9.48 -3.81 8.55
CA GLU A 62 10.70 -4.33 9.20
C GLU A 62 10.42 -4.73 10.67
N ARG A 63 9.63 -3.93 11.39
CA ARG A 63 9.25 -4.24 12.77
C ARG A 63 8.28 -5.41 12.87
N LEU A 64 7.31 -5.51 11.98
CA LEU A 64 6.42 -6.68 11.90
C LEU A 64 7.20 -7.96 11.60
N GLU A 65 8.14 -7.91 10.66
CA GLU A 65 9.04 -9.03 10.34
C GLU A 65 9.87 -9.45 11.55
N SER A 66 10.46 -8.49 12.28
CA SER A 66 11.29 -8.77 13.46
C SER A 66 10.56 -9.46 14.60
N GLU A 67 9.23 -9.37 14.62
CA GLU A 67 8.35 -10.02 15.61
C GLU A 67 7.65 -11.28 15.05
N ALA A 68 8.09 -11.77 13.89
CA ALA A 68 7.49 -12.90 13.17
C ALA A 68 6.00 -12.71 12.83
N LEU A 69 5.52 -11.46 12.80
CA LEU A 69 4.12 -11.12 12.51
C LEU A 69 3.79 -11.16 11.01
N LEU A 70 4.76 -11.44 10.14
CA LEU A 70 4.55 -11.55 8.69
C LEU A 70 4.50 -13.00 8.18
N GLU A 71 4.79 -14.00 9.03
CA GLU A 71 4.87 -15.41 8.61
C GLU A 71 3.55 -15.97 8.06
N ASN A 72 2.42 -15.42 8.50
CA ASN A 72 1.08 -15.79 8.05
C ASN A 72 0.21 -14.54 7.83
N THR A 73 0.80 -13.48 7.28
CA THR A 73 0.09 -12.22 7.03
C THR A 73 0.33 -11.77 5.60
N LEU A 74 -0.78 -11.51 4.90
CA LEU A 74 -0.77 -10.83 3.63
C LEU A 74 -0.67 -9.32 3.86
N VAL A 75 0.34 -8.70 3.28
CA VAL A 75 0.53 -7.25 3.28
C VAL A 75 0.19 -6.70 1.91
N VAL A 76 -0.63 -5.65 1.90
CA VAL A 76 -1.08 -4.96 0.69
C VAL A 76 -0.71 -3.49 0.80
N LEU A 77 0.14 -3.02 -0.11
CA LEU A 77 0.45 -1.60 -0.25
C LEU A 77 -0.32 -1.09 -1.45
N VAL A 78 -1.29 -0.21 -1.23
CA VAL A 78 -2.19 0.26 -2.28
C VAL A 78 -2.41 1.77 -2.18
N SER A 79 -2.35 2.47 -3.31
CA SER A 79 -2.81 3.85 -3.41
C SER A 79 -4.32 3.91 -3.36
N ASP A 80 -4.87 4.89 -2.67
CA ASP A 80 -6.30 5.20 -2.71
C ASP A 80 -6.69 5.88 -4.04
N HIS A 81 -5.91 6.88 -4.44
CA HIS A 81 -6.12 7.63 -5.68
C HIS A 81 -4.83 8.33 -6.17
N LEU A 82 -4.87 8.81 -7.42
CA LEU A 82 -3.84 9.72 -7.93
C LEU A 82 -3.92 11.05 -7.18
N THR A 83 -2.76 11.64 -6.90
CA THR A 83 -2.71 12.95 -6.26
C THR A 83 -3.51 14.00 -7.05
N MET A 84 -4.33 14.76 -6.32
CA MET A 84 -5.02 15.94 -6.82
C MET A 84 -4.05 17.14 -6.81
N ARG A 85 -4.53 18.35 -7.08
CA ARG A 85 -3.66 19.54 -7.10
C ARG A 85 -3.02 19.79 -5.73
N VAL A 86 -1.69 19.81 -5.71
CA VAL A 86 -0.82 20.07 -4.55
C VAL A 86 0.29 21.07 -4.92
N SER A 87 1.12 21.48 -3.96
CA SER A 87 2.21 22.45 -4.19
C SER A 87 3.21 22.02 -5.27
N ALA A 88 3.41 20.72 -5.48
CA ALA A 88 4.26 20.15 -6.54
C ALA A 88 3.52 19.81 -7.85
N TRP A 89 2.27 20.28 -8.05
CA TRP A 89 1.40 19.85 -9.15
C TRP A 89 2.04 19.94 -10.54
N GLU A 90 2.68 21.08 -10.86
CA GLU A 90 3.26 21.31 -12.18
C GLU A 90 4.41 20.35 -12.51
N GLN A 91 5.07 19.79 -11.50
CA GLN A 91 6.09 18.75 -11.70
C GLN A 91 5.43 17.38 -11.95
N LEU A 92 4.39 17.06 -11.20
CA LEU A 92 3.73 15.75 -11.21
C LEU A 92 2.99 15.46 -12.52
N ILE A 93 2.46 16.50 -13.20
CA ILE A 93 1.72 16.33 -14.46
C ILE A 93 2.62 16.21 -15.70
N GLN A 94 3.94 16.19 -15.53
CA GLN A 94 4.88 16.09 -16.65
C GLN A 94 5.07 14.65 -17.16
N SER A 95 4.57 13.65 -16.42
CA SER A 95 4.64 12.24 -16.79
C SER A 95 3.28 11.56 -16.64
N GLU A 96 3.17 10.35 -17.21
CA GLU A 96 2.11 9.43 -16.87
C GLU A 96 2.14 9.11 -15.37
N ARG A 97 0.97 8.84 -14.78
CA ARG A 97 0.81 8.63 -13.34
C ARG A 97 -0.09 7.43 -13.11
N ASP A 98 0.42 6.48 -12.34
CA ASP A 98 -0.27 5.28 -11.95
C ASP A 98 -0.47 5.22 -10.43
N ASN A 99 -1.53 4.53 -10.03
CA ASN A 99 -1.67 4.11 -8.64
C ASN A 99 -0.71 2.96 -8.33
N THR A 100 -0.26 2.88 -7.09
CA THR A 100 0.56 1.76 -6.61
C THR A 100 -0.33 0.61 -6.15
N PHE A 101 0.01 -0.62 -6.53
CA PHE A 101 -0.49 -1.84 -5.92
C PHE A 101 0.67 -2.83 -5.77
N MET A 102 0.95 -3.25 -4.55
CA MET A 102 1.94 -4.28 -4.24
C MET A 102 1.35 -5.28 -3.26
N LEU A 103 1.66 -6.54 -3.49
CA LEU A 103 1.25 -7.67 -2.68
C LEU A 103 2.51 -8.35 -2.12
N LEU A 104 2.57 -8.50 -0.80
CA LEU A 104 3.69 -9.14 -0.10
C LEU A 104 3.12 -10.20 0.84
N GLY A 105 3.72 -11.38 0.88
CA GLY A 105 3.28 -12.43 1.80
C GLY A 105 3.82 -13.80 1.43
N PRO A 106 3.54 -14.81 2.28
CA PRO A 106 3.96 -16.19 2.04
C PRO A 106 3.44 -16.70 0.69
N GLY A 107 4.31 -17.27 -0.12
CA GLY A 107 3.94 -17.85 -1.42
C GLY A 107 3.67 -16.85 -2.55
N ILE A 108 3.76 -15.54 -2.29
CA ILE A 108 3.64 -14.52 -3.35
C ILE A 108 4.99 -14.39 -4.08
N PRO A 109 5.07 -14.67 -5.39
CA PRO A 109 6.32 -14.61 -6.13
C PRO A 109 6.79 -13.17 -6.33
N VAL A 110 8.10 -12.94 -6.18
CA VAL A 110 8.72 -11.65 -6.50
C VAL A 110 8.66 -11.43 -8.01
N SER A 111 7.72 -10.61 -8.45
CA SER A 111 7.51 -10.30 -9.86
C SER A 111 6.91 -8.91 -10.02
N ARG A 112 7.12 -8.32 -11.20
CA ARG A 112 6.42 -7.10 -11.63
C ARG A 112 5.55 -7.46 -12.81
N GLN A 113 4.24 -7.26 -12.66
CA GLN A 113 3.27 -7.50 -13.71
C GLN A 113 2.79 -6.17 -14.27
N ALA A 114 2.90 -5.99 -15.58
CA ALA A 114 2.35 -4.83 -16.28
C ALA A 114 1.03 -5.26 -16.90
N ARG A 115 -0.09 -4.80 -16.32
CA ARG A 115 -1.44 -5.16 -16.72
C ARG A 115 -2.36 -3.98 -16.43
N GLU A 116 -3.29 -3.71 -17.35
CA GLU A 116 -4.38 -2.77 -17.09
C GLU A 116 -5.27 -3.32 -15.98
N ALA A 117 -5.52 -2.50 -14.96
CA ALA A 117 -6.26 -2.91 -13.78
C ALA A 117 -6.96 -1.69 -13.16
N SER A 118 -7.92 -1.97 -12.28
CA SER A 118 -8.65 -0.96 -11.54
C SER A 118 -8.79 -1.34 -10.06
N MET A 119 -9.25 -0.41 -9.24
CA MET A 119 -9.43 -0.68 -7.81
C MET A 119 -10.46 -1.79 -7.51
N VAL A 120 -11.38 -2.10 -8.42
CA VAL A 120 -12.34 -3.20 -8.20
C VAL A 120 -11.68 -4.58 -8.28
N ASP A 121 -10.56 -4.69 -8.98
CA ASP A 121 -9.79 -5.93 -9.15
C ASP A 121 -9.01 -6.30 -7.89
N VAL A 122 -8.76 -5.33 -7.00
CA VAL A 122 -8.07 -5.57 -5.73
C VAL A 122 -8.84 -6.57 -4.86
N PHE A 123 -10.16 -6.46 -4.77
CA PHE A 123 -10.95 -7.35 -3.90
C PHE A 123 -10.79 -8.85 -4.24
N PRO A 124 -11.08 -9.33 -5.46
CA PRO A 124 -10.85 -10.73 -5.82
C PRO A 124 -9.37 -11.14 -5.73
N THR A 125 -8.44 -10.22 -6.05
CA THR A 125 -7.00 -10.47 -5.93
C THR A 125 -6.62 -10.80 -4.47
N LEU A 126 -7.16 -10.06 -3.50
CA LEU A 126 -6.88 -10.32 -2.09
C LEU A 126 -7.48 -11.64 -1.60
N LEU A 127 -8.68 -12.01 -2.08
CA LEU A 127 -9.28 -13.30 -1.73
C LEU A 127 -8.38 -14.46 -2.18
N GLU A 128 -7.92 -14.44 -3.43
CA GLU A 128 -7.05 -15.51 -3.94
C GLU A 128 -5.66 -15.49 -3.29
N ALA A 129 -5.11 -14.30 -3.02
CA ALA A 129 -3.85 -14.15 -2.30
C ALA A 129 -3.90 -14.72 -0.87
N MET A 130 -5.06 -14.69 -0.23
CA MET A 130 -5.31 -15.33 1.07
C MET A 130 -5.60 -16.84 0.97
N GLY A 131 -5.60 -17.40 -0.24
CA GLY A 131 -5.83 -18.83 -0.49
C GLY A 131 -7.29 -19.24 -0.65
N PHE A 132 -8.22 -18.29 -0.77
CA PHE A 132 -9.61 -18.63 -1.11
C PHE A 132 -9.70 -19.05 -2.57
N THR A 133 -10.52 -20.06 -2.85
CA THR A 133 -10.97 -20.37 -4.20
C THR A 133 -12.25 -19.60 -4.48
N ILE A 134 -12.26 -18.78 -5.53
CA ILE A 134 -13.42 -18.01 -5.98
C ILE A 134 -13.79 -18.41 -7.41
N ASP A 135 -15.08 -18.42 -7.73
CA ASP A 135 -15.55 -18.86 -9.04
C ASP A 135 -15.11 -17.87 -10.13
N TRP A 136 -14.53 -18.40 -11.22
CA TRP A 136 -14.06 -17.64 -12.39
C TRP A 136 -13.09 -16.49 -12.04
N HIS A 137 -12.34 -16.59 -10.94
CA HIS A 137 -11.43 -15.54 -10.48
C HIS A 137 -12.12 -14.18 -10.23
N ARG A 138 -13.44 -14.18 -10.00
CA ARG A 138 -14.28 -12.97 -9.94
C ARG A 138 -14.93 -12.79 -8.57
N ALA A 139 -14.97 -11.55 -8.11
CA ALA A 139 -15.74 -11.15 -6.93
C ALA A 139 -16.17 -9.69 -7.08
N GLY A 140 -17.46 -9.42 -6.87
CA GLY A 140 -18.02 -8.09 -7.17
C GLY A 140 -17.92 -7.78 -8.66
N LEU A 141 -17.33 -6.63 -9.00
CA LEU A 141 -17.11 -6.18 -10.39
C LEU A 141 -15.70 -6.47 -10.92
N GLY A 142 -14.79 -6.96 -10.08
CA GLY A 142 -13.39 -7.15 -10.45
C GLY A 142 -13.05 -8.59 -10.81
N VAL A 143 -11.84 -8.75 -11.33
CA VAL A 143 -11.18 -10.03 -11.59
C VAL A 143 -9.84 -10.05 -10.88
N SER A 144 -9.46 -11.21 -10.33
CA SER A 144 -8.17 -11.37 -9.68
C SER A 144 -7.03 -11.11 -10.67
N LEU A 145 -6.11 -10.24 -10.26
CA LEU A 145 -4.87 -9.92 -10.97
C LEU A 145 -3.83 -11.04 -10.89
N LEU A 146 -4.11 -12.10 -10.11
CA LEU A 146 -3.29 -13.32 -10.05
C LEU A 146 -3.70 -14.36 -11.10
N SER A 147 -4.82 -14.15 -11.78
CA SER A 147 -5.32 -15.03 -12.85
C SER A 147 -4.90 -14.54 -14.23
N ASP A 148 -4.92 -15.43 -15.22
CA ASP A 148 -4.72 -15.10 -16.64
C ASP A 148 -5.99 -14.56 -17.33
N GLU A 149 -7.12 -14.50 -16.62
CA GLU A 149 -8.38 -13.94 -17.14
C GLU A 149 -8.25 -12.43 -17.30
N PRO A 150 -8.81 -11.80 -18.34
CA PRO A 150 -8.82 -10.34 -18.46
C PRO A 150 -9.68 -9.70 -17.37
N PRO A 151 -9.27 -8.54 -16.79
CA PRO A 151 -10.09 -7.80 -15.84
C PRO A 151 -11.40 -7.32 -16.45
#